data_AF-A0A963Q2I9-F1
#
_entry.id   AF-A0A963Q2I9-F1
#
_cell.length_a   1.000
_cell.length_b   1.000
_cell.length_c   1.000
_cell.angle_alpha   90.00
_cell.angle_beta   90.00
_cell.angle_gamma   90.00
#
_symmetry.space_group_name_H-M   'P 1'
#
loop_
_entity.id
_entity.type
_entity.pdbx_description
1 polymer ?
#
loop_
_entity_poly.entity_id
_entity_poly.type
_entity_poly.pdbx_seq_one_letter_code
_entity_poly.pdbx_strand_id
1 'polypeptide(L)'
;EEIQRSFDAELAAGPSLAMVDSDRGITNLHVPSDVIVDASMPAMIRTSGHMWGPDGKEADTLAVIPDSSYASVYQTVIDDCRAHGAFDPATMGSVPNVGLMAQAAEEYGSHDKTFEIAAAGVVRVVNTAGEELISHEVKAGDIWRACQTKDLPIKDWVKLAVTRARATGSPAVFWLDDTRAHDANLISKVNRYLTEHDTEGLIIKILNPADATAYSLERIRRG
;
A
#
# COMPACT_ATOMS: atom_id res chain seq x y z
N GLU A 1 -21.08 31.75 11.94
CA GLU A 1 -22.20 31.74 10.97
C GLU A 1 -21.73 31.92 9.53
N GLU A 2 -21.01 33.00 9.17
CA GLU A 2 -20.54 33.21 7.80
C GLU A 2 -19.60 32.10 7.28
N ILE A 3 -18.58 31.72 8.06
CA ILE A 3 -17.65 30.62 7.72
C ILE A 3 -18.41 29.32 7.47
N GLN A 4 -19.34 28.97 8.37
CA GLN A 4 -20.15 27.75 8.25
C GLN A 4 -20.95 27.73 6.96
N ARG A 5 -21.63 28.83 6.61
CA ARG A 5 -22.37 28.95 5.34
C ARG A 5 -21.47 28.78 4.12
N SER A 6 -20.21 29.22 4.18
CA SER A 6 -19.24 29.02 3.10
C SER A 6 -18.94 27.54 2.90
N PHE A 7 -18.60 26.83 3.98
CA PHE A 7 -18.36 25.37 3.93
C PHE A 7 -19.59 24.61 3.43
N ASP A 8 -20.78 24.93 3.94
CA ASP A 8 -22.02 24.28 3.51
C ASP A 8 -22.27 24.49 2.01
N ALA A 9 -22.02 25.71 1.49
CA ALA A 9 -22.17 26.03 0.08
C ALA A 9 -21.14 25.30 -0.80
N GLU A 10 -19.88 25.21 -0.35
CA GLU A 10 -18.81 24.48 -1.07
C GLU A 10 -19.06 22.98 -1.11
N LEU A 11 -19.50 22.38 0.02
CA LEU A 11 -19.89 20.97 0.07
C LEU A 11 -21.09 20.68 -0.85
N ALA A 12 -22.06 21.59 -0.93
CA ALA A 12 -23.20 21.44 -1.83
C ALA A 12 -22.85 21.62 -3.32
N ALA A 13 -21.80 22.39 -3.63
CA ALA A 13 -21.33 22.62 -4.99
C ALA A 13 -20.35 21.53 -5.49
N GLY A 14 -19.67 20.84 -4.56
CA GLY A 14 -18.74 19.74 -4.84
C GLY A 14 -19.44 18.39 -5.11
N PRO A 15 -18.67 17.33 -5.42
CA PRO A 15 -19.21 15.98 -5.50
C PRO A 15 -19.65 15.49 -4.11
N SER A 16 -20.61 14.56 -4.09
CA SER A 16 -20.98 13.86 -2.86
C SER A 16 -19.77 13.16 -2.25
N LEU A 17 -19.60 13.33 -0.94
CA LEU A 17 -18.56 12.66 -0.17
C LEU A 17 -19.08 11.34 0.42
N ALA A 18 -18.18 10.37 0.57
CA ALA A 18 -18.45 9.22 1.39
C ALA A 18 -18.68 9.64 2.85
N MET A 19 -19.62 8.99 3.52
CA MET A 19 -20.03 9.28 4.88
C MET A 19 -19.45 8.25 5.85
N VAL A 20 -19.01 8.75 7.01
CA VAL A 20 -18.71 7.94 8.19
C VAL A 20 -20.00 7.66 8.96
N ASP A 21 -20.84 8.69 9.10
CA ASP A 21 -22.16 8.61 9.73
C ASP A 21 -23.11 9.60 9.01
N SER A 22 -23.99 9.08 8.15
CA SER A 22 -24.92 9.90 7.37
C SER A 22 -25.98 10.59 8.23
N ASP A 23 -26.46 9.93 9.29
CA ASP A 23 -27.50 10.46 10.19
C ASP A 23 -27.00 11.69 10.96
N ARG A 24 -25.70 11.71 11.26
CA ARG A 24 -25.02 12.82 11.94
C ARG A 24 -24.32 13.79 11.00
N GLY A 25 -24.37 13.57 9.68
CA GLY A 25 -23.70 14.39 8.69
C GLY A 25 -22.16 14.32 8.73
N ILE A 26 -21.58 13.26 9.31
CA ILE A 26 -20.12 13.10 9.42
C ILE A 26 -19.57 12.51 8.12
N THR A 27 -18.80 13.29 7.39
CA THR A 27 -18.17 12.90 6.10
C THR A 27 -16.77 12.30 6.31
N ASN A 28 -16.24 11.65 5.28
CA ASN A 28 -14.84 11.19 5.20
C ASN A 28 -13.79 12.28 5.52
N LEU A 29 -14.10 13.56 5.28
CA LEU A 29 -13.19 14.68 5.55
C LEU A 29 -13.28 15.27 6.97
N HIS A 30 -14.15 14.77 7.84
CA HIS A 30 -14.34 15.36 9.18
C HIS A 30 -13.17 15.06 10.13
N VAL A 31 -12.68 13.82 10.17
CA VAL A 31 -11.59 13.41 11.06
C VAL A 31 -10.59 12.53 10.28
N PRO A 32 -9.29 12.88 10.26
CA PRO A 32 -8.29 12.15 9.47
C PRO A 32 -8.15 10.65 9.78
N SER A 33 -8.50 10.23 10.99
CA SER A 33 -8.36 8.85 11.46
C SER A 33 -9.62 8.00 11.28
N ASP A 34 -10.74 8.56 10.82
CA ASP A 34 -12.01 7.81 10.72
C ASP A 34 -11.97 6.80 9.56
N VAL A 35 -11.28 7.13 8.46
CA VAL A 35 -11.19 6.28 7.27
C VAL A 35 -9.73 5.88 7.05
N ILE A 36 -9.38 4.70 7.54
CA ILE A 36 -8.02 4.13 7.47
C ILE A 36 -7.95 3.17 6.28
N VAL A 37 -6.98 3.36 5.39
CA VAL A 37 -6.93 2.72 4.05
C VAL A 37 -6.97 1.19 4.09
N ASP A 38 -6.26 0.57 5.05
CA ASP A 38 -6.15 -0.90 5.18
C ASP A 38 -7.43 -1.56 5.69
N ALA A 39 -8.28 -0.82 6.40
CA ALA A 39 -9.61 -1.27 6.83
C ALA A 39 -10.71 -0.89 5.84
N SER A 40 -10.67 0.34 5.33
CA SER A 40 -11.75 0.92 4.50
C SER A 40 -11.78 0.35 3.08
N MET A 41 -10.62 0.13 2.45
CA MET A 41 -10.57 -0.40 1.09
C MET A 41 -11.14 -1.83 0.99
N PRO A 42 -10.76 -2.79 1.87
CA PRO A 42 -11.40 -4.12 1.87
C PRO A 42 -12.91 -4.06 2.16
N ALA A 43 -13.34 -3.17 3.07
CA ALA A 43 -14.77 -3.01 3.39
C ALA A 43 -15.56 -2.52 2.16
N MET A 44 -15.05 -1.53 1.45
CA MET A 44 -15.64 -1.01 0.20
C MET A 44 -15.68 -2.10 -0.88
N ILE A 45 -14.55 -2.80 -1.14
CA ILE A 45 -14.48 -3.87 -2.15
C ILE A 45 -15.49 -4.99 -1.86
N ARG A 46 -15.60 -5.41 -0.59
CA ARG A 46 -16.58 -6.42 -0.16
C ARG A 46 -18.02 -5.96 -0.37
N THR A 47 -18.28 -4.67 -0.21
CA THR A 47 -19.61 -4.05 -0.31
C THR A 47 -19.86 -3.62 -1.75
N SER A 48 -19.64 -4.53 -2.70
CA SER A 48 -19.84 -4.32 -4.14
C SER A 48 -19.06 -3.17 -4.77
N GLY A 49 -17.99 -2.68 -4.12
CA GLY A 49 -17.27 -1.49 -4.57
C GLY A 49 -17.90 -0.16 -4.13
N HIS A 50 -18.85 -0.20 -3.20
CA HIS A 50 -19.62 0.97 -2.77
C HIS A 50 -19.15 1.56 -1.45
N MET A 51 -19.45 2.85 -1.27
CA MET A 51 -19.42 3.55 0.02
C MET A 51 -20.78 4.20 0.30
N TRP A 52 -21.01 4.62 1.54
CA TRP A 52 -22.27 5.25 1.97
C TRP A 52 -22.31 6.73 1.61
N GLY A 53 -23.37 7.16 0.94
CA GLY A 53 -23.64 8.56 0.60
C GLY A 53 -24.44 9.31 1.68
N PRO A 54 -24.69 10.62 1.48
CA PRO A 54 -25.43 11.45 2.44
C PRO A 54 -26.91 11.04 2.61
N ASP A 55 -27.47 10.28 1.67
CA ASP A 55 -28.83 9.73 1.77
C ASP A 55 -28.90 8.38 2.51
N GLY A 56 -27.78 7.93 3.08
CA GLY A 56 -27.67 6.66 3.80
C GLY A 56 -27.71 5.44 2.90
N LYS A 57 -27.45 5.59 1.59
CA LYS A 57 -27.40 4.47 0.64
C LYS A 57 -26.01 4.26 0.07
N GLU A 58 -25.78 3.04 -0.42
CA GLU A 58 -24.58 2.67 -1.14
C GLU A 58 -24.53 3.35 -2.53
N ALA A 59 -23.34 3.81 -2.90
CA ALA A 59 -23.03 4.31 -4.23
C ALA A 59 -21.59 3.96 -4.64
N ASP A 60 -21.35 3.90 -5.95
CA ASP A 60 -20.00 3.85 -6.51
C ASP A 60 -19.14 5.00 -5.98
N THR A 61 -17.85 4.74 -5.79
CA THR A 61 -16.91 5.71 -5.23
C THR A 61 -15.67 5.87 -6.10
N LEU A 62 -15.13 7.09 -6.11
CA LEU A 62 -13.76 7.35 -6.52
C LEU A 62 -12.87 7.29 -5.26
N ALA A 63 -12.26 6.14 -5.01
CA ALA A 63 -11.36 5.96 -3.87
C ALA A 63 -9.99 6.60 -4.15
N VAL A 64 -9.79 7.81 -3.63
CA VAL A 64 -8.54 8.57 -3.82
C VAL A 64 -7.45 8.04 -2.89
N ILE A 65 -6.43 7.40 -3.47
CA ILE A 65 -5.18 7.05 -2.80
C ILE A 65 -4.07 7.86 -3.49
N PRO A 66 -3.55 8.94 -2.86
CA PRO A 66 -2.70 9.90 -3.56
C PRO A 66 -1.36 9.32 -4.04
N ASP A 67 -0.68 8.54 -3.20
CA ASP A 67 0.59 7.90 -3.56
C ASP A 67 0.37 6.59 -4.32
N SER A 68 1.14 6.37 -5.38
CA SER A 68 0.97 5.25 -6.29
C SER A 68 1.65 3.96 -5.84
N SER A 69 2.43 3.95 -4.74
CA SER A 69 3.23 2.79 -4.33
C SER A 69 2.38 1.55 -4.07
N TYR A 70 1.17 1.74 -3.52
CA TYR A 70 0.28 0.64 -3.12
C TYR A 70 -1.13 0.72 -3.74
N ALA A 71 -1.49 1.84 -4.37
CA ALA A 71 -2.82 2.05 -4.94
C ALA A 71 -3.20 0.98 -5.98
N SER A 72 -2.23 0.53 -6.76
CA SER A 72 -2.41 -0.47 -7.81
C SER A 72 -2.89 -1.82 -7.29
N VAL A 73 -2.53 -2.21 -6.06
CA VAL A 73 -3.01 -3.45 -5.42
C VAL A 73 -4.53 -3.45 -5.32
N TYR A 74 -5.11 -2.36 -4.81
CA TYR A 74 -6.56 -2.25 -4.66
C TYR A 74 -7.26 -2.15 -6.02
N GLN A 75 -6.68 -1.40 -6.97
CA GLN A 75 -7.23 -1.28 -8.31
C GLN A 75 -7.31 -2.66 -9.00
N THR A 76 -6.26 -3.48 -8.90
CA THR A 76 -6.25 -4.84 -9.45
C THR A 76 -7.36 -5.71 -8.86
N VAL A 77 -7.63 -5.62 -7.55
CA VAL A 77 -8.72 -6.37 -6.91
C VAL A 77 -10.10 -5.87 -7.38
N ILE A 78 -10.27 -4.55 -7.53
CA ILE A 78 -11.52 -3.95 -8.03
C ILE A 78 -11.81 -4.44 -9.45
N ASP A 79 -10.81 -4.41 -10.33
CA ASP A 79 -10.98 -4.82 -11.72
C ASP A 79 -11.21 -6.33 -11.86
N ASP A 80 -10.55 -7.15 -11.03
CA ASP A 80 -10.81 -8.59 -10.93
C ASP A 80 -12.25 -8.89 -10.48
N CYS A 81 -12.76 -8.20 -9.45
CA CYS A 81 -14.15 -8.34 -9.00
C CYS A 81 -15.15 -7.87 -10.07
N ARG A 82 -14.85 -6.81 -10.82
CA ARG A 82 -15.69 -6.38 -11.96
C ARG A 82 -15.74 -7.43 -13.08
N ALA A 83 -14.62 -8.10 -13.35
CA ALA A 83 -14.52 -9.10 -14.40
C ALA A 83 -15.09 -10.47 -14.01
N HIS A 84 -14.96 -10.86 -12.74
CA HIS A 84 -15.20 -12.23 -12.27
C HIS A 84 -16.25 -12.34 -11.16
N GLY A 85 -16.83 -11.23 -10.73
CA GLY A 85 -17.78 -11.17 -9.62
C GLY A 85 -17.11 -11.27 -8.25
N ALA A 86 -17.94 -11.24 -7.20
CA ALA A 86 -17.49 -11.37 -5.82
C ALA A 86 -16.74 -12.69 -5.59
N PHE A 87 -15.85 -12.70 -4.58
CA PHE A 87 -15.22 -13.94 -4.12
C PHE A 87 -16.26 -14.88 -3.49
N ASP A 88 -16.07 -16.18 -3.65
CA ASP A 88 -16.84 -17.22 -2.97
C ASP A 88 -16.05 -17.75 -1.77
N PRO A 89 -16.42 -17.40 -0.53
CA PRO A 89 -15.72 -17.86 0.67
C PRO A 89 -15.75 -19.38 0.88
N ALA A 90 -16.69 -20.10 0.27
CA ALA A 90 -16.80 -21.55 0.43
C ALA A 90 -15.77 -22.32 -0.39
N THR A 91 -15.23 -21.71 -1.45
CA THR A 91 -14.35 -22.37 -2.43
C THR A 91 -13.01 -21.68 -2.62
N MET A 92 -12.87 -20.41 -2.18
CA MET A 92 -11.64 -19.67 -2.37
C MET A 92 -10.45 -20.27 -1.59
N GLY A 93 -9.25 -20.14 -2.18
CA GLY A 93 -7.99 -20.47 -1.53
C GLY A 93 -7.59 -19.44 -0.47
N SER A 94 -6.29 -19.37 -0.17
CA SER A 94 -5.74 -18.44 0.84
C SER A 94 -4.44 -17.79 0.38
N VAL A 95 -4.22 -16.55 0.81
CA VAL A 95 -2.99 -15.78 0.56
C VAL A 95 -2.42 -15.33 1.90
N PRO A 96 -1.51 -16.11 2.53
CA PRO A 96 -0.82 -15.71 3.75
C PRO A 96 0.29 -14.68 3.46
N ASN A 97 0.66 -13.89 4.47
CA ASN A 97 1.71 -12.87 4.37
C ASN A 97 2.96 -13.23 5.21
N VAL A 98 4.15 -12.93 4.65
CA VAL A 98 5.42 -12.91 5.37
C VAL A 98 6.00 -11.50 5.22
N GLY A 99 5.76 -10.66 6.22
CA GLY A 99 6.09 -9.23 6.16
C GLY A 99 7.48 -8.88 6.69
N LEU A 100 8.15 -7.94 6.02
CA LEU A 100 9.37 -7.31 6.50
C LEU A 100 9.02 -6.16 7.44
N MET A 101 9.18 -6.37 8.75
CA MET A 101 8.76 -5.37 9.76
C MET A 101 9.79 -5.12 10.87
N ALA A 102 10.82 -5.96 10.97
CA ALA A 102 11.78 -5.89 12.08
C ALA A 102 12.55 -4.57 12.08
N GLN A 103 12.71 -3.98 13.27
CA GLN A 103 13.45 -2.75 13.52
C GLN A 103 12.87 -1.50 12.81
N ALA A 104 11.53 -1.42 12.75
CA ALA A 104 10.80 -0.32 12.10
C ALA A 104 11.28 -0.13 10.66
N ALA A 105 11.19 -1.22 9.89
CA ALA A 105 11.60 -1.23 8.49
C ALA A 105 10.76 -0.24 7.67
N GLU A 106 11.39 0.34 6.66
CA GLU A 106 10.72 1.12 5.60
C GLU A 106 9.96 2.34 6.15
N GLU A 107 8.71 2.53 5.76
CA GLU A 107 7.88 3.69 6.14
C GLU A 107 7.60 3.76 7.64
N TYR A 108 7.50 2.62 8.35
CA TYR A 108 7.21 2.60 9.80
C TYR A 108 8.30 3.28 10.63
N GLY A 109 9.52 3.37 10.10
CA GLY A 109 10.64 4.05 10.76
C GLY A 109 10.87 5.48 10.28
N SER A 110 9.99 6.06 9.46
CA SER A 110 10.25 7.32 8.73
C SER A 110 9.78 8.60 9.44
N HIS A 111 9.05 8.47 10.54
CA HIS A 111 8.35 9.60 11.18
C HIS A 111 9.28 10.75 11.60
N ASP A 112 10.42 10.42 12.21
CA ASP A 112 11.47 11.38 12.62
C ASP A 112 12.31 11.92 11.46
N LYS A 113 12.05 11.45 10.23
CA LYS A 113 12.74 11.80 8.98
C LYS A 113 11.77 12.30 7.92
N THR A 114 10.61 12.79 8.33
CA THR A 114 9.59 13.39 7.45
C THR A 114 9.47 14.87 7.77
N PHE A 115 9.53 15.71 6.73
CA PHE A 115 9.54 17.16 6.87
C PHE A 115 8.60 17.79 5.84
N GLU A 116 7.78 18.73 6.30
CA GLU A 116 7.12 19.69 5.41
C GLU A 116 8.13 20.79 5.07
N ILE A 117 8.35 21.01 3.78
CA ILE A 117 9.37 21.91 3.28
C ILE A 117 8.86 23.36 3.40
N ALA A 118 9.62 24.21 4.09
CA ALA A 118 9.22 25.61 4.32
C ALA A 118 9.51 26.55 3.13
N ALA A 119 10.49 26.22 2.28
CA ALA A 119 10.92 27.07 1.17
C ALA A 119 11.52 26.23 0.03
N ALA A 120 11.45 26.76 -1.19
CA ALA A 120 12.05 26.09 -2.34
C ALA A 120 13.58 25.98 -2.23
N GLY A 121 14.14 24.87 -2.69
CA GLY A 121 15.55 24.58 -2.59
C GLY A 121 15.87 23.13 -2.93
N VAL A 122 16.87 22.57 -2.25
CA VAL A 122 17.32 21.18 -2.46
C VAL A 122 17.50 20.50 -1.10
N VAL A 123 16.89 19.33 -0.93
CA VAL A 123 17.18 18.42 0.19
C VAL A 123 18.28 17.46 -0.22
N ARG A 124 19.34 17.36 0.59
CA ARG A 124 20.48 16.48 0.35
C ARG A 124 20.72 15.56 1.53
N VAL A 125 21.02 14.30 1.23
CA VAL A 125 21.55 13.32 2.19
C VAL A 125 23.03 13.17 1.90
N VAL A 126 23.87 13.57 2.85
CA VAL A 126 25.33 13.53 2.74
C VAL A 126 25.93 12.53 3.71
N ASN A 127 26.98 11.82 3.31
CA ASN A 127 27.71 10.93 4.21
C ASN A 127 28.71 11.71 5.08
N THR A 128 29.41 11.00 5.97
CA THR A 128 30.40 11.61 6.89
C THR A 128 31.64 12.16 6.19
N ALA A 129 31.91 11.75 4.95
CA ALA A 129 32.97 12.30 4.11
C ALA A 129 32.53 13.58 3.36
N GLY A 130 31.25 13.97 3.46
CA GLY A 130 30.68 15.11 2.75
C GLY A 130 30.22 14.79 1.33
N GLU A 131 30.21 13.51 0.93
CA GLU A 131 29.72 13.09 -0.37
C GLU A 131 28.20 13.07 -0.38
N GLU A 132 27.61 13.60 -1.45
CA GLU A 132 26.16 13.58 -1.67
C GLU A 132 25.72 12.19 -2.12
N LEU A 133 24.79 11.59 -1.37
CA LEU A 133 24.23 10.27 -1.67
C LEU A 133 22.88 10.37 -2.38
N ILE A 134 22.04 11.32 -1.95
CA ILE A 134 20.68 11.54 -2.43
C ILE A 134 20.42 13.04 -2.49
N SER A 135 19.75 13.50 -3.55
CA SER A 135 19.43 14.91 -3.77
C SER A 135 18.06 15.06 -4.43
N HIS A 136 17.25 16.00 -3.95
CA HIS A 136 15.93 16.30 -4.50
C HIS A 136 15.71 17.81 -4.52
N GLU A 137 15.30 18.36 -5.66
CA GLU A 137 14.71 19.69 -5.73
C GLU A 137 13.34 19.67 -5.05
N VAL A 138 13.07 20.68 -4.22
CA VAL A 138 11.85 20.78 -3.42
C VAL A 138 11.28 22.19 -3.46
N LYS A 139 9.98 22.30 -3.18
CA LYS A 139 9.22 23.55 -3.08
C LYS A 139 8.56 23.67 -1.70
N ALA A 140 8.15 24.88 -1.35
CA ALA A 140 7.37 25.10 -0.13
C ALA A 140 6.07 24.29 -0.15
N GLY A 141 5.77 23.60 0.94
CA GLY A 141 4.60 22.71 1.08
C GLY A 141 4.85 21.26 0.63
N ASP A 142 5.98 20.95 -0.01
CA ASP A 142 6.32 19.55 -0.33
C ASP A 142 6.53 18.76 0.96
N ILE A 143 6.19 17.47 0.95
CA ILE A 143 6.51 16.53 2.03
C ILE A 143 7.71 15.69 1.59
N TRP A 144 8.86 15.93 2.21
CA TRP A 144 10.06 15.14 1.97
C TRP A 144 10.24 14.09 3.07
N ARG A 145 10.64 12.88 2.69
CA ARG A 145 10.77 11.74 3.62
C ARG A 145 11.96 10.85 3.28
N ALA A 146 12.61 10.34 4.32
CA ALA A 146 13.60 9.25 4.20
C ALA A 146 13.20 8.01 5.00
N CYS A 147 13.40 6.84 4.39
CA CYS A 147 13.16 5.52 4.99
C CYS A 147 14.48 4.77 5.15
N GLN A 148 14.48 3.76 6.02
CA GLN A 148 15.65 2.90 6.21
C GLN A 148 15.23 1.45 6.46
N THR A 149 16.00 0.52 5.91
CA THR A 149 15.81 -0.91 6.14
C THR A 149 17.17 -1.56 6.33
N LYS A 150 17.34 -2.28 7.44
CA LYS A 150 18.61 -2.92 7.78
C LYS A 150 18.75 -4.27 7.08
N ASP A 151 20.00 -4.64 6.83
CA ASP A 151 20.31 -5.86 6.07
C ASP A 151 19.90 -7.15 6.78
N LEU A 152 20.13 -7.24 8.10
CA LEU A 152 19.77 -8.41 8.91
C LEU A 152 18.25 -8.71 8.86
N PRO A 153 17.34 -7.72 9.05
CA PRO A 153 15.91 -7.90 8.78
C PRO A 153 15.59 -8.48 7.40
N ILE A 154 16.24 -8.01 6.33
CA ILE A 154 15.99 -8.49 4.97
C ILE A 154 16.41 -9.96 4.84
N LYS A 155 17.58 -10.32 5.38
CA LYS A 155 18.07 -11.70 5.35
C LYS A 155 17.14 -12.66 6.10
N ASP A 156 16.67 -12.27 7.28
CA ASP A 156 15.72 -13.08 8.06
C ASP A 156 14.35 -13.21 7.36
N TRP A 157 13.89 -12.12 6.73
CA TRP A 157 12.66 -12.12 5.93
C TRP A 157 12.72 -13.11 4.75
N VAL A 158 13.82 -13.12 3.99
CA VAL A 158 14.02 -14.10 2.89
C VAL A 158 14.04 -15.53 3.41
N LYS A 159 14.77 -15.77 4.51
CA LYS A 159 14.81 -17.08 5.17
C LYS A 159 13.42 -17.55 5.58
N LEU A 160 12.61 -16.67 6.18
CA LEU A 160 11.26 -16.99 6.61
C LEU A 160 10.35 -17.31 5.41
N ALA A 161 10.45 -16.54 4.32
CA ALA A 161 9.70 -16.80 3.09
C ALA A 161 10.01 -18.19 2.52
N VAL A 162 11.29 -18.57 2.38
CA VAL A 162 11.69 -19.91 1.92
C VAL A 162 11.19 -20.99 2.88
N THR A 163 11.31 -20.78 4.19
CA THR A 163 10.84 -21.72 5.22
C THR A 163 9.33 -21.97 5.11
N ARG A 164 8.53 -20.93 4.91
CA ARG A 164 7.07 -21.04 4.76
C ARG A 164 6.68 -21.69 3.44
N ALA A 165 7.32 -21.33 2.33
CA ALA A 165 7.10 -21.97 1.03
C ALA A 165 7.37 -23.48 1.11
N ARG A 166 8.51 -23.87 1.70
CA ARG A 166 8.89 -25.28 1.93
C ARG A 166 7.89 -26.02 2.81
N ALA A 167 7.50 -25.42 3.94
CA ALA A 167 6.61 -26.07 4.91
C ALA A 167 5.19 -26.29 4.38
N THR A 168 4.73 -25.44 3.45
CA THR A 168 3.34 -25.46 2.95
C THR A 168 3.21 -26.04 1.54
N GLY A 169 4.31 -26.15 0.80
CA GLY A 169 4.30 -26.46 -0.63
C GLY A 169 3.66 -25.37 -1.50
N SER A 170 3.28 -24.23 -0.92
CA SER A 170 2.65 -23.13 -1.64
C SER A 170 3.70 -22.27 -2.36
N PRO A 171 3.40 -21.72 -3.54
CA PRO A 171 4.25 -20.72 -4.18
C PRO A 171 4.45 -19.49 -3.27
N ALA A 172 5.67 -18.95 -3.25
CA ALA A 172 5.97 -17.67 -2.61
C ALA A 172 6.25 -16.61 -3.66
N VAL A 173 5.66 -15.43 -3.48
CA VAL A 173 5.87 -14.28 -4.36
C VAL A 173 6.39 -13.13 -3.51
N PHE A 174 7.52 -12.54 -3.89
CA PHE A 174 8.01 -11.28 -3.38
C PHE A 174 7.38 -10.15 -4.19
N TRP A 175 6.69 -9.22 -3.51
CA TRP A 175 5.93 -8.14 -4.13
C TRP A 175 6.83 -6.90 -4.16
N LEU A 176 7.60 -6.74 -5.24
CA LEU A 176 8.64 -5.72 -5.38
C LEU A 176 8.57 -5.13 -6.78
N ASP A 177 8.46 -3.81 -6.86
CA ASP A 177 8.40 -3.04 -8.11
C ASP A 177 9.80 -2.60 -8.55
N ASP A 178 10.33 -3.18 -9.62
CA ASP A 178 11.68 -2.86 -10.10
C ASP A 178 11.84 -1.41 -10.60
N THR A 179 10.74 -0.69 -10.82
CA THR A 179 10.76 0.74 -11.15
C THR A 179 10.93 1.64 -9.92
N ARG A 180 10.73 1.10 -8.71
CA ARG A 180 11.02 1.81 -7.44
C ARG A 180 12.46 1.56 -7.03
N ALA A 181 13.24 2.62 -6.86
CA ALA A 181 14.66 2.51 -6.49
C ALA A 181 14.89 1.73 -5.18
N HIS A 182 13.98 1.84 -4.21
CA HIS A 182 14.02 1.05 -2.97
C HIS A 182 13.85 -0.45 -3.25
N ASP A 183 12.80 -0.82 -3.97
CA ASP A 183 12.48 -2.21 -4.28
C ASP A 183 13.53 -2.83 -5.19
N ALA A 184 14.10 -2.12 -6.17
CA ALA A 184 15.22 -2.59 -6.98
C ALA A 184 16.45 -3.00 -6.14
N ASN A 185 16.73 -2.25 -5.06
CA ASN A 185 17.75 -2.61 -4.10
C ASN A 185 17.35 -3.84 -3.26
N LEU A 186 16.08 -3.96 -2.87
CA LEU A 186 15.57 -5.16 -2.18
C LEU A 186 15.63 -6.40 -3.09
N ILE A 187 15.24 -6.30 -4.36
CA ILE A 187 15.30 -7.39 -5.35
C ILE A 187 16.73 -7.93 -5.44
N SER A 188 17.73 -7.04 -5.50
CA SER A 188 19.14 -7.43 -5.52
C SER A 188 19.54 -8.23 -4.27
N LYS A 189 19.04 -7.84 -3.09
CA LYS A 189 19.28 -8.56 -1.83
C LYS A 189 18.51 -9.87 -1.74
N VAL A 190 17.26 -9.91 -2.19
CA VAL A 190 16.44 -11.13 -2.26
C VAL A 190 17.13 -12.15 -3.15
N ASN A 191 17.52 -11.78 -4.36
CA ASN A 191 18.23 -12.66 -5.29
C ASN A 191 19.52 -13.21 -4.69
N ARG A 192 20.30 -12.36 -4.00
CA ARG A 192 21.50 -12.80 -3.28
C ARG A 192 21.16 -13.81 -2.18
N TYR A 193 20.22 -13.50 -1.29
CA TYR A 193 19.95 -14.34 -0.11
C TYR A 193 19.20 -15.63 -0.44
N LEU A 194 18.45 -15.68 -1.54
CA LEU A 194 17.88 -16.93 -2.05
C LEU A 194 18.97 -17.97 -2.36
N THR A 195 20.16 -17.56 -2.80
CA THR A 195 21.29 -18.48 -3.06
C THR A 195 21.86 -19.14 -1.79
N GLU A 196 21.53 -18.62 -0.62
CA GLU A 196 21.95 -19.18 0.68
C GLU A 196 20.99 -20.25 1.21
N HIS A 197 19.93 -20.58 0.46
CA HIS A 197 18.90 -21.53 0.84
C HIS A 197 18.70 -22.60 -0.23
N ASP A 198 18.28 -23.80 0.20
CA ASP A 198 17.76 -24.80 -0.72
C ASP A 198 16.37 -24.37 -1.21
N THR A 199 16.29 -23.99 -2.48
CA THR A 199 15.05 -23.64 -3.18
C THR A 199 14.62 -24.70 -4.20
N GLU A 200 15.26 -25.87 -4.24
CA GLU A 200 14.92 -26.93 -5.19
C GLU A 200 13.46 -27.36 -5.00
N GLY A 201 12.69 -27.42 -6.09
CA GLY A 201 11.28 -27.78 -6.05
C GLY A 201 10.33 -26.70 -5.48
N LEU A 202 10.82 -25.52 -5.10
CA LEU A 202 9.98 -24.39 -4.69
C LEU A 202 9.62 -23.50 -5.89
N ILE A 203 8.40 -22.96 -5.86
CA ILE A 203 7.99 -21.88 -6.77
C ILE A 203 8.19 -20.56 -6.03
N ILE A 204 9.24 -19.82 -6.40
CA ILE A 204 9.53 -18.49 -5.85
C ILE A 204 9.54 -17.49 -7.02
N LYS A 205 8.79 -16.41 -6.89
CA LYS A 205 8.70 -15.34 -7.90
C LYS A 205 8.99 -13.98 -7.27
N ILE A 206 9.43 -13.05 -8.10
CA ILE A 206 9.47 -11.62 -7.79
C ILE A 206 8.59 -10.94 -8.84
N LEU A 207 7.55 -10.24 -8.41
CA LEU A 207 6.58 -9.56 -9.28
C LEU A 207 6.30 -8.17 -8.69
N ASN A 208 6.00 -7.19 -9.54
CA ASN A 208 5.50 -5.91 -9.04
C ASN A 208 4.15 -6.11 -8.31
N PRO A 209 3.75 -5.19 -7.41
CA PRO A 209 2.57 -5.37 -6.57
C PRO A 209 1.27 -5.68 -7.35
N ALA A 210 1.07 -5.07 -8.52
CA ALA A 210 -0.13 -5.31 -9.33
C ALA A 210 -0.14 -6.74 -9.92
N ASP A 211 0.97 -7.17 -10.50
CA ASP A 211 1.11 -8.51 -11.08
C ASP A 211 1.10 -9.61 -10.00
N ALA A 212 1.71 -9.34 -8.84
CA ALA A 212 1.67 -10.23 -7.69
C ALA A 212 0.24 -10.39 -7.15
N THR A 213 -0.54 -9.31 -7.15
CA THR A 213 -1.96 -9.32 -6.82
C THR A 213 -2.73 -10.18 -7.83
N ALA A 214 -2.60 -9.91 -9.14
CA ALA A 214 -3.31 -10.64 -10.18
C ALA A 214 -2.99 -12.15 -10.15
N TYR A 215 -1.71 -12.51 -10.01
CA TYR A 215 -1.28 -13.91 -9.86
C TYR A 215 -1.91 -14.58 -8.63
N SER A 216 -1.99 -13.85 -7.52
CA SER A 216 -2.61 -14.34 -6.28
C SER A 216 -4.12 -14.52 -6.45
N LEU A 217 -4.82 -13.58 -7.08
CA LEU A 217 -6.28 -13.62 -7.30
C LEU A 217 -6.70 -14.72 -8.27
N GLU A 218 -5.95 -14.93 -9.36
CA GLU A 218 -6.23 -16.02 -10.30
C GLU A 218 -6.24 -17.38 -9.58
N ARG A 219 -5.30 -17.56 -8.66
CA ARG A 219 -5.16 -18.78 -7.88
C ARG A 219 -6.22 -18.87 -6.78
N ILE A 220 -6.46 -17.79 -6.04
CA ILE A 220 -7.42 -17.81 -4.93
C ILE A 220 -8.83 -18.19 -5.40
N ARG A 221 -9.22 -17.83 -6.63
CA ARG A 221 -10.51 -18.19 -7.22
C ARG A 221 -10.62 -19.67 -7.65
N ARG A 222 -9.50 -20.39 -7.71
CA ARG A 222 -9.42 -21.81 -8.11
C ARG A 222 -9.26 -22.77 -6.91
N GLY A 223 -9.31 -22.24 -5.68
CA GLY A 223 -9.05 -22.98 -4.43
C GLY A 223 -7.57 -23.11 -4.09
#